data_AF-A0A223S7G5-F1
#
_entry.id   AF-A0A223S7G5-F1
#
_cell.length_a   1.000
_cell.length_b   1.000
_cell.length_c   1.000
_cell.angle_alpha   90.00
_cell.angle_beta   90.00
_cell.angle_gamma   90.00
#
_symmetry.space_group_name_H-M   'P 1'
#
loop_
_entity.id
_entity.type
_entity.pdbx_description
1 polymer ?
#
loop_
_entity_poly.entity_id
_entity_poly.type
_entity_poly.pdbx_seq_one_letter_code
_entity_poly.pdbx_strand_id
1 'polypeptide(L)'
;MTQQDRQRIAAGLADGLSYAEIARRLDRPTSTISREVGRNGGPGGYQPQRAHRATAQRARRGTPAPPRATTPTDGMTEEEIEKFVEMAVRTGLPRMTARVHLDLLLSEDGRRTAAELTRRLKVSPASVSVAVNYLVQHGYVRRERDSRRRRDIYVVDDDAWYHAVVLSARHLLESAQAAMAGAETFGLDSPVGQRMTKVGAYLERVSLDTRESADR
;
A
#
# COMPACT_ATOMS: atom_id res chain seq x y z
N MET A 1 16.82 10.16 21.34
CA MET A 1 18.16 10.76 21.41
C MET A 1 18.02 12.26 21.58
N THR A 2 18.26 12.75 22.79
CA THR A 2 18.16 14.17 23.15
C THR A 2 19.40 14.95 22.70
N GLN A 3 19.44 16.27 22.91
CA GLN A 3 20.67 17.05 22.72
C GLN A 3 21.72 16.70 23.78
N GLN A 4 21.29 16.44 25.01
CA GLN A 4 22.15 16.05 26.13
C GLN A 4 22.79 14.68 25.92
N ASP A 5 22.05 13.71 25.37
CA ASP A 5 22.58 12.39 25.00
C ASP A 5 23.75 12.56 24.01
N ARG A 6 23.59 13.44 23.01
CA ARG A 6 24.62 13.69 21.99
C ARG A 6 25.87 14.37 22.55
N GLN A 7 25.72 15.28 23.51
CA GLN A 7 26.86 15.90 24.20
C GLN A 7 27.66 14.84 24.97
N ARG A 8 26.98 13.92 25.66
CA ARG A 8 27.61 12.80 26.37
C ARG A 8 28.29 11.80 25.43
N ILE A 9 27.72 11.55 24.25
CA ILE A 9 28.40 10.77 23.19
C ILE A 9 29.69 11.46 22.78
N ALA A 10 29.67 12.76 22.50
CA ALA A 10 30.86 13.51 22.08
C ALA A 10 31.96 13.51 23.16
N ALA A 11 31.58 13.70 24.43
CA ALA A 11 32.52 13.60 25.55
C ALA A 11 33.14 12.19 25.64
N GLY A 12 32.32 11.14 25.57
CA GLY A 12 32.83 9.76 25.59
C GLY A 12 33.75 9.42 24.43
N LEU A 13 33.52 9.99 23.24
CA LEU A 13 34.42 9.83 22.10
C LEU A 13 35.75 10.56 22.31
N ALA A 14 35.72 11.77 22.88
CA ALA A 14 36.93 12.53 23.21
C ALA A 14 37.78 11.82 24.28
N ASP A 15 37.12 11.15 25.22
CA ASP A 15 37.75 10.33 26.26
C ASP A 15 38.22 8.95 25.73
N GLY A 16 38.08 8.68 24.43
CA GLY A 16 38.51 7.41 23.81
C GLY A 16 37.66 6.19 24.18
N LEU A 17 36.45 6.39 24.70
CA LEU A 17 35.57 5.30 25.11
C LEU A 17 34.99 4.55 23.91
N SER A 18 34.80 3.24 24.07
CA SER A 18 34.13 2.41 23.07
C SER A 18 32.63 2.75 22.95
N TYR A 19 32.03 2.46 21.80
CA TYR A 19 30.59 2.69 21.60
C TYR A 19 29.72 1.92 22.58
N ALA A 20 30.16 0.73 23.02
CA ALA A 20 29.45 -0.06 24.02
C ALA A 20 29.49 0.59 25.41
N GLU A 21 30.62 1.20 25.77
CA GLU A 21 30.81 1.95 27.02
C GLU A 21 29.88 3.17 27.08
N ILE A 22 29.86 3.96 25.99
CA ILE A 22 29.02 5.15 25.85
C ILE A 22 27.54 4.77 25.91
N ALA A 23 27.17 3.67 25.24
CA ALA A 23 25.81 3.15 25.21
C ALA A 23 25.32 2.75 26.62
N ARG A 24 26.17 2.06 27.39
CA ARG A 24 25.89 1.66 28.77
C ARG A 24 25.66 2.87 29.68
N ARG A 25 26.52 3.90 29.59
CA ARG A 25 26.40 5.14 30.38
C ARG A 25 25.15 5.97 30.05
N LEU A 26 24.60 5.78 28.86
CA LEU A 26 23.40 6.48 28.40
C LEU A 26 22.12 5.66 28.53
N ASP A 27 22.22 4.42 29.01
CA ASP A 27 21.13 3.45 29.02
C ASP A 27 20.48 3.31 27.63
N ARG A 28 21.33 3.06 26.61
CA ARG A 28 20.92 2.90 25.21
C ARG A 28 21.57 1.67 24.58
N PRO A 29 20.96 1.10 23.51
CA PRO A 29 21.61 0.06 22.73
C PRO A 29 22.89 0.58 22.03
N THR A 30 23.95 -0.24 21.98
CA THR A 30 25.21 0.06 21.28
C THR A 30 25.00 0.42 19.81
N SER A 31 24.03 -0.24 19.16
CA SER A 31 23.65 0.03 17.77
C SER A 31 23.07 1.44 17.56
N THR A 32 22.49 2.05 18.60
CA THR A 32 22.00 3.43 18.54
C THR A 32 23.15 4.42 18.51
N ILE A 33 24.19 4.19 19.32
CA ILE A 33 25.38 5.05 19.37
C ILE A 33 26.19 4.93 18.08
N SER A 34 26.47 3.70 17.63
CA SER A 34 27.19 3.44 16.37
C SER A 34 26.52 4.11 15.16
N ARG A 35 25.20 3.93 15.02
CA ARG A 35 24.44 4.54 13.90
C ARG A 35 24.33 6.05 14.01
N GLU A 36 24.29 6.62 15.22
CA GLU A 36 24.29 8.06 15.42
C GLU A 36 25.64 8.68 15.05
N VAL A 37 26.73 8.12 15.55
CA VAL A 37 28.09 8.61 15.26
C VAL A 37 28.41 8.46 13.78
N GLY A 38 28.14 7.30 13.19
CA GLY A 38 28.35 7.05 11.76
C GLY A 38 27.57 7.99 10.84
N ARG A 39 26.31 8.31 11.18
CA ARG A 39 25.49 9.24 10.36
C ARG A 39 25.88 10.72 10.49
N ASN A 40 26.70 11.10 11.47
CA ASN A 40 27.00 12.49 11.79
C ASN A 40 28.51 12.79 11.79
N GLY A 41 29.27 12.11 10.93
CA GLY A 41 30.68 12.43 10.68
C GLY A 41 31.69 11.44 11.26
N GLY A 42 31.24 10.34 11.86
CA GLY A 42 32.13 9.32 12.42
C GLY A 42 32.82 9.77 13.72
N PRO A 43 33.62 8.90 14.36
CA PRO A 43 34.18 9.17 15.68
C PRO A 43 35.11 10.40 15.72
N GLY A 44 35.90 10.64 14.65
CA GLY A 44 36.81 11.79 14.56
C GLY A 44 36.15 13.11 14.11
N GLY A 45 34.87 13.08 13.69
CA GLY A 45 34.16 14.24 13.15
C GLY A 45 32.81 14.51 13.82
N TYR A 46 32.49 13.81 14.91
CA TYR A 46 31.18 13.88 15.55
C TYR A 46 30.95 15.23 16.25
N GLN A 47 30.00 16.01 15.75
CA GLN A 47 29.61 17.30 16.34
C GLN A 47 28.17 17.26 16.86
N PRO A 48 27.94 17.36 18.19
CA PRO A 48 26.62 17.12 18.77
C PRO A 48 25.58 18.17 18.39
N GLN A 49 25.96 19.45 18.29
CA GLN A 49 25.05 20.53 17.87
C GLN A 49 24.62 20.36 16.40
N ARG A 50 25.55 19.94 15.53
CA ARG A 50 25.27 19.67 14.11
C ARG A 50 24.35 18.46 13.96
N ALA A 51 24.61 17.38 14.69
CA ALA A 51 23.78 16.18 14.70
C ALA A 51 22.34 16.47 15.19
N HIS A 52 22.21 17.30 16.23
CA HIS A 52 20.91 17.73 16.75
C HIS A 52 20.14 18.60 15.73
N ARG A 53 20.80 19.62 15.15
CA ARG A 53 20.21 20.47 14.10
C ARG A 53 19.83 19.68 12.84
N ALA A 54 20.66 18.73 12.40
CA ALA A 54 20.36 17.87 11.26
C ALA A 54 19.13 16.99 11.51
N THR A 55 18.97 16.49 12.74
CA THR A 55 17.77 15.74 13.14
C THR A 55 16.52 16.64 13.13
N ALA A 56 16.63 17.84 13.68
CA ALA A 56 15.53 18.82 13.69
C ALA A 56 15.16 19.29 12.27
N GLN A 57 16.14 19.50 11.38
CA GLN A 57 15.90 19.85 9.98
C GLN A 57 15.24 18.71 9.20
N ARG A 58 15.62 17.44 9.44
CA ARG A 58 14.96 16.28 8.83
C ARG A 58 13.53 16.08 9.35
N ALA A 59 13.29 16.35 10.63
CA ALA A 59 11.94 16.35 11.20
C ALA A 59 11.07 17.47 10.58
N ARG A 60 11.64 18.66 10.36
CA ARG A 60 10.94 19.80 9.73
C ARG A 60 10.72 19.65 8.23
N ARG A 61 11.65 19.02 7.49
CA ARG A 61 11.53 18.83 6.03
C ARG A 61 10.51 17.77 5.62
N GLY A 62 9.96 17.00 6.57
CA GLY A 62 9.32 15.74 6.23
C GLY A 62 10.32 14.80 5.53
N THR A 63 9.93 13.56 5.29
CA THR A 63 10.78 12.67 4.48
C THR A 63 10.84 13.24 3.05
N PRO A 64 12.02 13.56 2.49
CA PRO A 64 12.12 13.80 1.06
C PRO A 64 11.56 12.57 0.36
N ALA A 65 10.68 12.77 -0.61
CA ALA A 65 10.28 11.71 -1.51
C ALA A 65 11.56 11.03 -2.04
N PRO A 66 11.57 9.70 -2.23
CA PRO A 66 12.66 9.06 -2.95
C PRO A 66 12.92 9.84 -4.26
N PRO A 67 14.19 9.91 -4.72
CA PRO A 67 14.50 10.55 -5.99
C PRO A 67 13.51 10.05 -7.03
N ARG A 68 12.93 10.97 -7.82
CA ARG A 68 12.02 10.63 -8.92
C ARG A 68 12.68 9.53 -9.74
N ALA A 69 12.25 8.29 -9.55
CA ALA A 69 12.21 7.36 -10.66
C ALA A 69 11.29 8.03 -11.66
N THR A 70 11.86 8.40 -12.80
CA THR A 70 11.10 8.72 -14.01
C THR A 70 10.10 7.60 -14.20
N THR A 71 8.82 7.86 -13.93
CA THR A 71 7.81 6.82 -14.10
C THR A 71 7.71 6.46 -15.59
N PRO A 72 7.42 5.20 -15.95
CA PRO A 72 7.08 4.77 -17.32
C PRO A 72 5.80 5.41 -17.89
N THR A 73 5.28 6.48 -17.28
CA THR A 73 4.32 7.37 -17.93
C THR A 73 4.92 8.13 -19.10
N ASP A 74 6.25 8.12 -19.30
CA ASP A 74 6.87 8.70 -20.51
C ASP A 74 6.50 7.95 -21.81
N GLY A 75 5.85 6.78 -21.73
CA GLY A 75 5.42 6.00 -22.90
C GLY A 75 3.94 6.15 -23.30
N MET A 76 3.05 6.57 -22.40
CA MET A 76 1.62 6.69 -22.67
C MET A 76 1.16 8.14 -22.61
N THR A 77 0.46 8.56 -23.65
CA THR A 77 -0.21 9.84 -23.73
C THR A 77 -1.38 9.93 -22.75
N GLU A 78 -1.77 11.16 -22.39
CA GLU A 78 -2.91 11.38 -21.50
C GLU A 78 -4.24 10.86 -22.11
N GLU A 79 -4.35 10.87 -23.44
CA GLU A 79 -5.48 10.26 -24.15
C GLU A 79 -5.53 8.73 -24.00
N GLU A 80 -4.38 8.05 -24.05
CA GLU A 80 -4.34 6.61 -23.82
C GLU A 80 -4.70 6.27 -22.38
N ILE A 81 -4.17 7.01 -21.42
CA ILE A 81 -4.54 6.88 -20.00
C ILE A 81 -6.06 7.03 -19.83
N GLU A 82 -6.66 8.04 -20.47
CA GLU A 82 -8.09 8.27 -20.40
C GLU A 82 -8.90 7.12 -21.02
N LYS A 83 -8.47 6.56 -22.15
CA LYS A 83 -9.11 5.36 -22.77
C LYS A 83 -9.09 4.15 -21.83
N PHE A 84 -7.97 3.91 -21.13
CA PHE A 84 -7.90 2.82 -20.13
C PHE A 84 -8.82 3.07 -18.94
N VAL A 85 -8.89 4.32 -18.46
CA VAL A 85 -9.82 4.70 -17.39
C VAL A 85 -11.26 4.50 -17.84
N GLU A 86 -11.63 4.92 -19.05
CA GLU A 86 -12.97 4.70 -19.61
C GLU A 86 -13.30 3.22 -19.73
N MET A 87 -12.37 2.39 -20.21
CA MET A 87 -12.56 0.95 -20.30
C MET A 87 -12.85 0.34 -18.92
N ALA A 88 -12.06 0.68 -17.90
CA ALA A 88 -12.29 0.21 -16.54
C ALA A 88 -13.62 0.72 -15.95
N VAL A 89 -14.04 1.94 -16.31
CA VAL A 89 -15.36 2.46 -15.90
C VAL A 89 -16.49 1.66 -16.54
N ARG A 90 -16.35 1.26 -17.82
CA ARG A 90 -17.35 0.42 -18.50
C ARG A 90 -17.50 -0.97 -17.87
N THR A 91 -16.45 -1.48 -17.22
CA THR A 91 -16.53 -2.74 -16.46
C THR A 91 -17.08 -2.55 -15.03
N GLY A 92 -17.53 -1.35 -14.67
CA GLY A 92 -18.19 -1.05 -13.41
C GLY A 92 -17.29 -0.47 -12.31
N LEU A 93 -16.01 -0.21 -12.57
CA LEU A 93 -15.16 0.45 -11.58
C LEU A 93 -15.53 1.94 -11.46
N PRO A 94 -15.61 2.50 -10.25
CA PRO A 94 -15.70 3.95 -10.09
C PRO A 94 -14.51 4.64 -10.75
N ARG A 95 -14.72 5.77 -11.42
CA ARG A 95 -13.69 6.47 -12.20
C ARG A 95 -12.41 6.77 -11.39
N MET A 96 -12.55 7.22 -10.14
CA MET A 96 -11.39 7.48 -9.29
C MET A 96 -10.64 6.20 -8.88
N THR A 97 -11.36 5.10 -8.67
CA THR A 97 -10.78 3.78 -8.42
C THR A 97 -9.98 3.31 -9.62
N ALA A 98 -10.51 3.45 -10.84
CA ALA A 98 -9.81 3.12 -12.08
C ALA A 98 -8.50 3.93 -12.24
N ARG A 99 -8.54 5.24 -11.97
CA ARG A 99 -7.34 6.10 -12.02
C ARG A 99 -6.27 5.68 -11.02
N VAL A 100 -6.66 5.32 -9.80
CA VAL A 100 -5.73 4.83 -8.77
C VAL A 100 -5.13 3.48 -9.15
N HIS A 101 -5.95 2.57 -9.67
CA HIS A 101 -5.49 1.26 -10.13
C HIS A 101 -4.48 1.40 -11.28
N LEU A 102 -4.78 2.25 -12.25
CA LEU A 102 -3.89 2.49 -13.40
C LEU A 102 -2.55 3.15 -12.98
N ASP A 103 -2.55 4.13 -12.06
CA ASP A 103 -1.28 4.72 -11.56
C ASP A 103 -0.40 3.69 -10.82
N LEU A 104 -1.02 2.74 -10.12
CA LEU A 104 -0.32 1.62 -9.48
C LEU A 104 0.24 0.63 -10.51
N LEU A 105 -0.58 0.21 -11.49
CA LEU A 105 -0.18 -0.71 -12.57
C LEU A 105 0.98 -0.14 -13.41
N LEU A 106 0.99 1.18 -13.64
CA LEU A 106 2.04 1.86 -14.39
C LEU A 106 3.25 2.26 -13.52
N SER A 107 3.28 1.86 -12.24
CA SER A 107 4.47 2.04 -11.39
C SER A 107 5.52 0.99 -11.71
N GLU A 108 6.80 1.38 -11.82
CA GLU A 108 7.92 0.45 -12.05
C GLU A 108 7.99 -0.70 -11.03
N ASP A 109 7.67 -0.39 -9.78
CA ASP A 109 7.73 -1.34 -8.66
C ASP A 109 6.34 -1.83 -8.22
N GLY A 110 5.27 -1.43 -8.91
CA GLY A 110 3.88 -1.75 -8.54
C GLY A 110 3.42 -1.15 -7.20
N ARG A 111 4.18 -0.22 -6.62
CA ARG A 111 3.99 0.23 -5.23
C ARG A 111 3.75 1.73 -5.12
N ARG A 112 2.76 2.10 -4.31
CA ARG A 112 2.48 3.49 -3.94
C ARG A 112 2.00 3.63 -2.52
N THR A 113 2.35 4.74 -1.88
CA THR A 113 1.70 5.22 -0.65
C THR A 113 0.49 6.08 -1.00
N ALA A 114 -0.46 6.22 -0.06
CA ALA A 114 -1.59 7.15 -0.22
C ALA A 114 -1.12 8.57 -0.58
N ALA A 115 -0.04 9.05 0.05
CA ALA A 115 0.49 10.38 -0.20
C ALA A 115 1.09 10.55 -1.60
N GLU A 116 1.66 9.49 -2.20
CA GLU A 116 2.14 9.50 -3.57
C GLU A 116 0.98 9.55 -4.57
N LEU A 117 -0.05 8.73 -4.35
CA LEU A 117 -1.28 8.74 -5.15
C LEU A 117 -1.95 10.12 -5.14
N THR A 118 -2.11 10.73 -3.95
CA THR A 118 -2.66 12.08 -3.80
C THR A 118 -1.88 13.10 -4.65
N ARG A 119 -0.54 13.07 -4.59
CA ARG A 119 0.31 14.02 -5.33
C ARG A 119 0.27 13.79 -6.83
N ARG A 120 0.36 12.54 -7.28
CA ARG A 120 0.42 12.18 -8.70
C ARG A 120 -0.91 12.44 -9.40
N LEU A 121 -2.01 12.02 -8.79
CA LEU A 121 -3.35 12.16 -9.36
C LEU A 121 -3.96 13.55 -9.12
N LYS A 122 -3.31 14.40 -8.30
CA LYS A 122 -3.78 15.74 -7.91
C LYS A 122 -5.20 15.71 -7.32
N VAL A 123 -5.44 14.76 -6.43
CA VAL A 123 -6.75 14.56 -5.76
C VAL A 123 -6.60 14.56 -4.24
N SER A 124 -7.72 14.64 -3.52
CA SER A 124 -7.71 14.67 -2.05
C SER A 124 -7.25 13.33 -1.44
N PRO A 125 -6.66 13.33 -0.23
CA PRO A 125 -6.36 12.10 0.51
C PRO A 125 -7.61 11.24 0.77
N ALA A 126 -8.77 11.86 1.02
CA ALA A 126 -10.02 11.14 1.24
C ALA A 126 -10.45 10.36 -0.01
N SER A 127 -10.34 10.97 -1.20
CA SER A 127 -10.63 10.30 -2.47
C SER A 127 -9.71 9.10 -2.70
N VAL A 128 -8.42 9.25 -2.39
CA VAL A 128 -7.47 8.13 -2.45
C VAL A 128 -7.86 7.02 -1.47
N SER A 129 -8.18 7.35 -0.22
CA SER A 129 -8.59 6.37 0.79
C SER A 129 -9.80 5.55 0.36
N VAL A 130 -10.83 6.18 -0.21
CA VAL A 130 -12.01 5.46 -0.73
C VAL A 130 -11.61 4.52 -1.86
N ALA A 131 -10.83 4.99 -2.83
CA ALA A 131 -10.39 4.21 -3.97
C ALA A 131 -9.53 3.00 -3.58
N VAL A 132 -8.51 3.20 -2.75
CA VAL A 132 -7.61 2.11 -2.32
C VAL A 132 -8.33 1.09 -1.44
N ASN A 133 -9.28 1.51 -0.59
CA ASN A 133 -10.09 0.57 0.19
C ASN A 133 -10.95 -0.31 -0.72
N TYR A 134 -11.56 0.27 -1.75
CA TYR A 134 -12.30 -0.49 -2.75
C TYR A 134 -11.39 -1.52 -3.44
N LEU A 135 -10.21 -1.10 -3.90
CA LEU A 135 -9.27 -1.98 -4.61
C LEU A 135 -8.78 -3.13 -3.71
N VAL A 136 -8.50 -2.85 -2.44
CA VAL A 136 -8.12 -3.86 -1.45
C VAL A 136 -9.26 -4.84 -1.19
N GLN A 137 -10.49 -4.34 -1.03
CA GLN A 137 -11.67 -5.18 -0.80
C GLN A 137 -11.94 -6.15 -1.97
N HIS A 138 -11.66 -5.72 -3.20
CA HIS A 138 -11.91 -6.52 -4.41
C HIS A 138 -10.67 -7.30 -4.90
N GLY A 139 -9.57 -7.27 -4.15
CA GLY A 139 -8.36 -8.06 -4.45
C GLY A 139 -7.41 -7.46 -5.47
N TYR A 140 -7.75 -6.33 -6.09
CA TYR A 140 -6.89 -5.67 -7.08
C TYR A 140 -5.59 -5.12 -6.49
N VAL A 141 -5.56 -4.86 -5.18
CA VAL A 141 -4.42 -4.26 -4.48
C VAL A 141 -4.26 -4.91 -3.13
N ARG A 142 -3.01 -5.16 -2.70
CA ARG A 142 -2.70 -5.56 -1.33
C ARG A 142 -2.16 -4.39 -0.52
N ARG A 143 -2.49 -4.37 0.76
CA ARG A 143 -1.93 -3.40 1.72
C ARG A 143 -0.79 -4.03 2.49
N GLU A 144 0.38 -3.44 2.36
CA GLU A 144 1.58 -3.76 3.12
C GLU A 144 1.91 -2.66 4.12
N ARG A 145 2.73 -3.02 5.12
CA ARG A 145 3.24 -2.05 6.09
C ARG A 145 4.74 -1.87 5.88
N ASP A 146 5.18 -0.63 5.64
CA ASP A 146 6.60 -0.30 5.60
C ASP A 146 7.21 -0.61 6.97
N SER A 147 8.06 -1.63 7.04
CA SER A 147 8.75 -2.10 8.24
C SER A 147 9.62 -1.03 8.89
N ARG A 148 10.02 0.01 8.14
CA ARG A 148 10.84 1.12 8.63
C ARG A 148 10.02 2.35 9.02
N ARG A 149 8.84 2.56 8.44
CA ARG A 149 8.08 3.82 8.59
C ARG A 149 6.65 3.70 9.10
N ARG A 150 6.14 2.48 9.36
CA ARG A 150 4.75 2.21 9.80
C ARG A 150 3.68 2.82 8.89
N ARG A 151 4.01 3.09 7.63
CA ARG A 151 3.07 3.61 6.62
C ARG A 151 2.51 2.47 5.81
N ASP A 152 1.24 2.61 5.43
CA ASP A 152 0.60 1.69 4.50
C ASP A 152 1.17 1.94 3.09
N ILE A 153 1.60 0.86 2.44
CA ILE A 153 2.01 0.81 1.04
C ILE A 153 0.98 -0.07 0.33
N TYR A 154 0.43 0.44 -0.77
CA TYR A 154 -0.45 -0.28 -1.66
C TYR A 154 0.38 -0.90 -2.78
N VAL A 155 0.13 -2.18 -3.03
CA VAL A 155 0.92 -3.00 -3.95
C VAL A 155 -0.03 -3.66 -4.94
N VAL A 156 0.28 -3.53 -6.23
CA VAL A 156 -0.22 -4.39 -7.30
C VAL A 156 0.93 -5.34 -7.63
N ASP A 157 0.77 -6.62 -7.32
CA ASP A 157 1.72 -7.68 -7.69
C ASP A 157 1.19 -8.48 -8.89
N ASP A 158 2.03 -9.34 -9.46
CA ASP A 158 1.70 -10.14 -10.65
C ASP A 158 0.46 -11.03 -10.42
N ASP A 159 0.20 -11.41 -9.17
CA ASP A 159 -0.95 -12.20 -8.74
C ASP A 159 -2.20 -11.36 -8.40
N ALA A 160 -2.14 -10.03 -8.48
CA ALA A 160 -3.26 -9.18 -8.10
C ALA A 160 -4.52 -9.45 -8.93
N TRP A 161 -4.36 -9.71 -10.24
CA TRP A 161 -5.46 -10.13 -11.11
C TRP A 161 -6.00 -11.51 -10.71
N TYR A 162 -5.13 -12.44 -10.37
CA TYR A 162 -5.51 -13.76 -9.88
C TYR A 162 -6.34 -13.66 -8.59
N HIS A 163 -5.86 -12.90 -7.61
CA HIS A 163 -6.57 -12.66 -6.36
C HIS A 163 -7.93 -12.00 -6.58
N ALA A 164 -8.02 -11.01 -7.46
CA ALA A 164 -9.29 -10.37 -7.81
C ALA A 164 -10.28 -11.37 -8.42
N VAL A 165 -9.82 -12.23 -9.34
CA VAL A 165 -10.66 -13.27 -9.96
C VAL A 165 -11.15 -14.28 -8.91
N VAL A 166 -10.26 -14.78 -8.06
CA VAL A 166 -10.62 -15.73 -6.99
C VAL A 166 -11.60 -15.11 -5.99
N LEU A 167 -11.40 -13.86 -5.58
CA LEU A 167 -12.35 -13.15 -4.70
C LEU A 167 -13.69 -12.90 -5.41
N SER A 168 -13.69 -12.58 -6.70
CA SER A 168 -14.92 -12.40 -7.47
C SER A 168 -15.74 -13.70 -7.56
N ALA A 169 -15.08 -14.84 -7.76
CA ALA A 169 -15.73 -16.15 -7.76
C ALA A 169 -16.38 -16.46 -6.41
N ARG A 170 -15.72 -16.12 -5.30
CA ARG A 170 -16.31 -16.27 -3.96
C ARG A 170 -17.57 -15.42 -3.78
N HIS A 171 -17.54 -14.15 -4.16
CA HIS A 171 -18.72 -13.29 -4.08
C HIS A 171 -19.87 -13.76 -4.98
N LEU A 172 -19.57 -14.29 -6.17
CA LEU A 172 -20.58 -14.89 -7.05
C LEU A 172 -21.23 -16.12 -6.40
N LEU A 173 -20.44 -16.97 -5.75
CA LEU A 173 -20.95 -18.14 -5.03
C LEU A 173 -21.81 -17.75 -3.83
N GLU A 174 -21.39 -16.76 -3.04
CA GLU A 174 -22.19 -16.22 -1.93
C GLU A 174 -23.53 -15.65 -2.43
N SER A 175 -23.50 -14.93 -3.57
CA SER A 175 -24.70 -14.42 -4.22
C SER A 175 -25.61 -15.55 -4.73
N ALA A 176 -25.03 -16.64 -5.24
CA ALA A 176 -25.75 -17.81 -5.67
C ALA A 176 -26.48 -18.48 -4.49
N GLN A 177 -25.78 -18.68 -3.38
CA GLN A 177 -26.33 -19.26 -2.15
C GLN A 177 -27.48 -18.39 -1.59
N ALA A 178 -27.30 -17.07 -1.56
CA ALA A 178 -28.34 -16.14 -1.13
C ALA A 178 -29.57 -16.19 -2.05
N ALA A 179 -29.38 -16.30 -3.36
CA ALA A 179 -30.47 -16.46 -4.31
C ALA A 179 -31.22 -17.78 -4.09
N MET A 180 -30.52 -18.89 -3.88
CA MET A 180 -31.14 -20.19 -3.61
C MET A 180 -31.94 -20.20 -2.29
N ALA A 181 -31.39 -19.63 -1.22
CA ALA A 181 -32.12 -19.48 0.05
C ALA A 181 -33.35 -18.56 -0.08
N GLY A 182 -33.25 -17.50 -0.89
CA GLY A 182 -34.38 -16.66 -1.26
C GLY A 182 -35.46 -17.45 -2.00
N ALA A 183 -35.06 -18.31 -2.94
CA ALA A 183 -36.01 -19.13 -3.72
C ALA A 183 -36.82 -20.07 -2.82
N GLU A 184 -36.18 -20.69 -1.83
CA GLU A 184 -36.86 -21.52 -0.82
C GLU A 184 -37.84 -20.69 0.01
N THR A 185 -37.43 -19.50 0.45
CA THR A 185 -38.26 -18.60 1.27
C THR A 185 -39.53 -18.14 0.55
N PHE A 186 -39.44 -17.81 -0.73
CA PHE A 186 -40.59 -17.39 -1.54
C PHE A 186 -41.38 -18.55 -2.15
N GLY A 187 -40.91 -19.80 -1.96
CA GLY A 187 -41.46 -21.00 -2.57
C GLY A 187 -40.95 -21.21 -4.00
N LEU A 188 -40.42 -22.42 -4.25
CA LEU A 188 -39.74 -22.78 -5.50
C LEU A 188 -40.64 -22.69 -6.73
N ASP A 189 -41.93 -22.97 -6.58
CA ASP A 189 -42.92 -22.92 -7.67
C ASP A 189 -43.45 -21.50 -7.93
N SER A 190 -43.13 -20.53 -7.06
CA SER A 190 -43.55 -19.15 -7.27
C SER A 190 -42.75 -18.51 -8.41
N PRO A 191 -43.31 -17.51 -9.12
CA PRO A 191 -42.55 -16.76 -10.12
C PRO A 191 -41.28 -16.09 -9.58
N VAL A 192 -41.27 -15.73 -8.29
CA VAL A 192 -40.09 -15.16 -7.61
C VAL A 192 -39.04 -16.25 -7.38
N GLY A 193 -39.47 -17.39 -6.83
CA GLY A 193 -38.61 -18.54 -6.59
C GLY A 193 -37.94 -19.04 -7.86
N GLN A 194 -38.70 -19.20 -8.95
CA GLN A 194 -38.14 -19.62 -10.23
C GLN A 194 -37.07 -18.65 -10.78
N ARG A 195 -37.27 -17.33 -10.64
CA ARG A 195 -36.24 -16.34 -11.03
C ARG A 195 -35.00 -16.46 -10.17
N MET A 196 -35.17 -16.60 -8.86
CA MET A 196 -34.07 -16.73 -7.91
C MET A 196 -33.27 -18.02 -8.12
N THR A 197 -33.94 -19.16 -8.31
CA THR A 197 -33.32 -20.44 -8.67
C THR A 197 -32.51 -20.32 -9.96
N LYS A 198 -33.06 -19.67 -10.99
CA LYS A 198 -32.37 -19.48 -12.27
C LYS A 198 -31.09 -18.64 -12.13
N VAL A 199 -31.16 -17.54 -11.38
CA VAL A 199 -29.98 -16.69 -11.12
C VAL A 199 -28.97 -17.42 -10.24
N GLY A 200 -29.43 -18.10 -9.18
CA GLY A 200 -28.58 -18.86 -8.27
C GLY A 200 -27.78 -19.94 -9.00
N ALA A 201 -28.46 -20.80 -9.76
CA ALA A 201 -27.81 -21.87 -10.52
C ALA A 201 -26.79 -21.34 -11.55
N TYR A 202 -27.10 -20.22 -12.22
CA TYR A 202 -26.17 -19.61 -13.16
C TYR A 202 -24.93 -19.06 -12.45
N LEU A 203 -25.09 -18.29 -11.37
CA LEU A 203 -23.99 -17.71 -10.63
C LEU A 203 -23.11 -18.78 -9.98
N GLU A 204 -23.71 -19.85 -9.45
CA GLU A 204 -22.99 -21.00 -8.91
C GLU A 204 -22.11 -21.61 -9.99
N ARG A 205 -22.67 -21.90 -11.17
CA ARG A 205 -21.92 -22.48 -12.28
C ARG A 205 -20.73 -21.60 -12.69
N VAL A 206 -20.97 -20.31 -12.91
CA VAL A 206 -19.92 -19.35 -13.30
C VAL A 206 -18.84 -19.25 -12.23
N SER A 207 -19.22 -19.25 -10.95
CA SER A 207 -18.26 -19.18 -9.85
C SER A 207 -17.34 -20.40 -9.81
N LEU A 208 -17.87 -21.60 -10.01
CA LEU A 208 -17.10 -22.85 -10.01
C LEU A 208 -16.16 -22.92 -11.21
N ASP A 209 -16.66 -22.58 -12.41
CA ASP A 209 -15.86 -22.58 -13.64
C ASP A 209 -14.71 -21.56 -13.56
N THR A 210 -14.97 -20.38 -12.97
CA THR A 210 -13.95 -19.33 -12.74
C THR A 210 -12.88 -19.81 -11.77
N ARG A 211 -13.29 -20.51 -10.71
CA ARG A 211 -12.36 -21.01 -9.69
C ARG A 211 -11.49 -22.15 -10.22
N GLU A 212 -12.07 -23.07 -10.98
CA GLU A 212 -11.32 -24.14 -11.65
C GLU A 212 -10.31 -23.57 -12.64
N SER A 213 -10.68 -22.53 -13.37
CA SER A 213 -9.78 -21.85 -14.32
C SER A 213 -8.63 -21.12 -13.63
N ALA A 214 -8.87 -20.63 -12.41
CA ALA A 214 -7.84 -20.01 -11.58
C ALA A 214 -6.83 -21.07 -11.07
N ASP A 215 -7.28 -22.27 -10.70
CA ASP A 215 -6.41 -23.31 -10.15
C ASP A 215 -5.50 -24.02 -11.19
N ARG A 216 -5.52 -23.63 -12.47
CA ARG A 216 -4.72 -24.18 -13.57
C ARG A 216 -3.53 -23.31 -13.94
#